data_AF-A0A832TCB7-F1
#
_entry.id   AF-A0A832TCB7-F1
#
_cell.length_a   1.000
_cell.length_b   1.000
_cell.length_c   1.000
_cell.angle_alpha   90.00
_cell.angle_beta   90.00
_cell.angle_gamma   90.00
#
_symmetry.space_group_name_H-M   'P 1'
#
loop_
_entity.id
_entity.type
_entity.pdbx_description
1 polymer ?
#
loop_
_entity_poly.entity_id
_entity_poly.type
_entity_poly.pdbx_seq_one_letter_code
_entity_poly.pdbx_strand_id
1 'polypeptide(L)'
;DIFYIHSRLLERATHLLDELGGGSLTALPIIETEAQNISAYIPTNLISITDGQIYLSPSLFELGVLPAVDVGKSVSRVGGKAQLAA
;
A
#
# COMPACT_ATOMS: atom_id res chain seq x y z
N ASP A 1 -11.48 17.50 5.90
CA ASP A 1 -10.58 17.37 4.73
C ASP A 1 -10.44 15.90 4.40
N ILE A 2 -10.44 15.54 3.11
CA ILE A 2 -10.41 14.14 2.65
C ILE A 2 -9.06 13.47 2.92
N PHE A 3 -7.95 14.21 2.79
CA PHE A 3 -6.63 13.72 3.17
C PHE A 3 -6.60 13.33 4.65
N TYR A 4 -7.11 14.20 5.51
CA TYR A 4 -7.19 13.98 6.96
C TYR A 4 -8.03 12.75 7.34
N ILE A 5 -9.09 12.44 6.58
CA ILE A 5 -9.91 11.25 6.83
C ILE A 5 -9.10 9.98 6.58
N HIS A 6 -8.31 9.93 5.50
CA HIS A 6 -7.46 8.78 5.21
C HIS A 6 -6.28 8.66 6.17
N SER A 7 -5.59 9.78 6.46
CA SER A 7 -4.42 9.76 7.33
C SER A 7 -4.79 9.31 8.74
N ARG A 8 -5.81 9.91 9.37
CA ARG A 8 -6.24 9.52 10.73
C ARG A 8 -6.69 8.05 10.83
N LEU A 9 -7.11 7.45 9.71
CA LEU A 9 -7.52 6.06 9.66
C LEU A 9 -6.30 5.15 9.56
N LEU A 10 -5.41 5.41 8.59
CA LEU A 10 -4.27 4.55 8.28
C LEU A 10 -3.15 4.66 9.31
N GLU A 11 -2.91 5.84 9.90
CA GLU A 11 -1.91 6.06 10.95
C GLU A 11 -2.21 5.28 12.25
N ARG A 12 -3.40 4.69 12.39
CA ARG A 12 -3.73 3.80 13.51
C ARG A 12 -3.22 2.38 13.31
N ALA A 13 -2.87 2.00 12.08
CA ALA A 13 -2.28 0.71 11.77
C ALA A 13 -0.77 0.80 12.01
N THR A 14 -0.31 0.24 13.12
CA THR A 14 1.08 0.33 13.55
C THR A 14 1.53 -0.93 14.28
N HIS A 15 2.83 -1.04 14.52
CA HIS A 15 3.42 -2.02 15.44
C HIS A 15 3.71 -1.30 16.76
N LEU A 16 3.09 -1.78 17.83
CA LEU A 16 3.25 -1.20 19.16
C LEU A 16 4.63 -1.54 19.73
N LEU A 17 5.06 -0.72 20.68
CA LEU A 17 6.25 -0.99 21.48
C LEU A 17 6.03 -2.19 22.41
N ASP A 18 7.11 -2.84 22.83
CA ASP A 18 7.06 -3.98 23.74
C ASP A 18 6.40 -3.62 25.09
N GLU A 19 6.60 -2.39 25.57
CA GLU A 19 5.97 -1.86 26.79
C GLU A 19 4.43 -1.73 26.68
N LEU A 20 3.90 -1.69 25.45
CA LEU A 20 2.46 -1.67 25.14
C LEU A 20 1.96 -3.05 24.69
N GLY A 21 2.75 -4.12 24.90
CA GLY A 21 2.40 -5.50 24.58
C GLY A 21 2.80 -5.98 23.18
N GLY A 22 3.52 -5.17 22.40
CA GLY A 22 4.11 -5.58 21.11
C GLY A 22 3.11 -6.00 20.02
N GLY A 23 1.82 -5.66 20.17
CA GLY A 23 0.79 -5.99 19.19
C GLY A 23 0.92 -5.19 17.89
N SER A 24 0.32 -5.70 16.82
CA SER A 24 0.34 -5.02 15.52
C SER A 24 -1.03 -4.98 14.85
N LEU A 25 -1.29 -3.92 14.09
CA LEU A 25 -2.40 -3.83 13.15
C LEU A 25 -1.87 -3.53 11.76
N THR A 26 -2.07 -4.45 10.81
CA THR A 26 -1.68 -4.25 9.40
C THR A 26 -2.87 -3.74 8.60
N ALA A 27 -2.66 -2.67 7.82
CA ALA A 27 -3.67 -2.14 6.90
C ALA A 27 -3.34 -2.52 5.45
N LEU A 28 -4.36 -2.96 4.70
CA LEU A 28 -4.30 -3.21 3.27
C LEU A 28 -5.37 -2.38 2.56
N PRO A 29 -5.18 -1.05 2.44
CA PRO A 29 -6.14 -0.19 1.76
C PRO A 29 -6.18 -0.51 0.26
N ILE A 30 -7.39 -0.58 -0.29
CA ILE A 30 -7.63 -0.77 -1.72
C ILE A 30 -8.16 0.54 -2.29
N ILE A 31 -7.61 0.94 -3.44
CA ILE A 31 -8.07 2.10 -4.19
C ILE A 31 -8.21 1.74 -5.66
N GLU A 32 -9.30 2.18 -6.25
CA GLU A 32 -9.54 2.13 -7.68
C GLU A 32 -8.87 3.31 -8.37
N THR A 33 -8.16 3.03 -9.46
CA THR A 33 -7.58 4.05 -10.34
C THR A 33 -8.37 4.13 -11.63
N GLU A 34 -8.89 5.31 -11.94
CA GLU A 34 -9.53 5.57 -13.22
C GLU A 34 -8.50 5.66 -14.35
N ALA A 35 -8.72 4.93 -15.44
CA ALA A 35 -7.84 4.92 -16.61
C ALA A 35 -6.35 4.73 -16.26
N GLN A 36 -6.05 3.91 -15.24
CA GLN A 36 -4.69 3.63 -14.76
C GLN A 36 -3.93 4.87 -14.22
N ASN A 37 -4.65 5.95 -13.89
CA ASN A 37 -4.04 7.21 -13.43
C ASN A 37 -3.71 7.17 -11.93
N ILE A 38 -2.46 6.82 -11.61
CA ILE A 38 -1.92 6.83 -10.25
C ILE A 38 -1.65 8.24 -9.70
N SER A 39 -1.62 9.25 -10.57
CA SER A 39 -1.34 10.65 -10.20
C SER A 39 -2.62 11.44 -9.91
N ALA A 40 -3.78 10.77 -9.92
CA ALA A 40 -5.03 11.39 -9.47
C ALA A 40 -4.95 11.76 -7.98
N TYR A 41 -5.81 12.69 -7.57
CA TYR A 41 -5.76 13.29 -6.24
C TYR A 41 -5.87 12.28 -5.08
N ILE A 42 -6.84 11.37 -5.12
CA ILE A 42 -7.02 10.37 -4.06
C ILE A 42 -5.88 9.30 -4.07
N PRO A 43 -5.50 8.71 -5.21
CA PRO A 43 -4.33 7.82 -5.27
C PRO A 43 -3.04 8.44 -4.74
N THR A 44 -2.73 9.68 -5.15
CA THR A 44 -1.53 10.39 -4.69
C THR A 44 -1.54 10.58 -3.17
N ASN A 45 -2.70 10.92 -2.59
CA ASN A 45 -2.86 11.06 -1.15
C ASN A 45 -2.66 9.74 -0.40
N LEU A 46 -3.21 8.63 -0.90
CA LEU A 46 -3.01 7.34 -0.22
C LEU A 46 -1.59 6.84 -0.36
N ILE A 47 -0.96 6.98 -1.54
CA ILE A 47 0.44 6.61 -1.77
C ILE A 47 1.36 7.37 -0.81
N SER A 48 1.07 8.65 -0.52
CA SER A 48 1.91 9.42 0.41
C SER A 48 1.78 8.97 1.86
N ILE A 49 0.62 8.42 2.27
CA ILE A 49 0.37 7.93 3.63
C ILE A 49 0.89 6.50 3.82
N THR A 50 0.65 5.59 2.88
CA THR A 50 0.99 4.16 3.02
C THR A 50 2.48 3.88 2.88
N ASP A 51 2.99 2.84 3.54
CA ASP A 51 4.40 2.39 3.48
C ASP A 51 4.82 1.71 2.16
N GLY A 52 4.00 1.83 1.11
CA GLY A 52 4.23 1.21 -0.18
C GLY A 52 2.91 0.87 -0.87
N GLN A 53 3.02 0.31 -2.06
CA GLN A 53 1.86 -0.06 -2.84
C GLN A 53 2.16 -1.30 -3.69
N ILE A 54 1.10 -2.06 -3.95
CA ILE A 54 1.07 -3.10 -4.97
C ILE A 54 0.18 -2.56 -6.10
N TYR A 55 0.75 -2.31 -7.25
CA TYR A 55 0.01 -1.81 -8.41
C TYR A 55 -0.41 -2.98 -9.31
N LEU A 56 -1.72 -3.12 -9.50
CA LEU A 56 -2.31 -4.14 -10.37
C LEU A 56 -2.56 -3.54 -11.76
N SER A 57 -1.86 -4.06 -12.78
CA SER A 57 -1.94 -3.55 -14.15
C SER A 57 -3.01 -4.29 -14.97
N PRO A 58 -3.98 -3.59 -15.59
CA PRO A 58 -4.90 -4.18 -16.54
C PRO A 58 -4.20 -4.88 -17.71
N SER A 59 -3.08 -4.31 -18.20
CA SER A 59 -2.33 -4.92 -19.31
C SER A 59 -1.69 -6.25 -18.96
N LEU A 60 -1.20 -6.42 -17.72
CA LEU A 60 -0.65 -7.70 -17.25
C LEU A 60 -1.76 -8.74 -17.08
N PHE A 61 -2.92 -8.30 -16.60
CA PHE A 61 -4.09 -9.15 -16.48
C PHE A 61 -4.58 -9.66 -17.86
N GLU A 62 -4.66 -8.78 -18.86
CA GLU A 62 -5.03 -9.14 -20.24
C GLU A 62 -4.04 -10.12 -20.89
N LEU A 63 -2.76 -10.08 -20.49
CA LEU A 63 -1.73 -11.02 -20.91
C LEU A 63 -1.78 -12.36 -20.15
N GLY A 64 -2.72 -12.54 -19.22
CA GLY A 64 -2.87 -13.75 -18.40
C GLY A 64 -1.85 -13.87 -17.26
N VAL A 65 -1.10 -12.80 -16.95
CA VAL A 65 -0.16 -12.78 -15.83
C VAL A 65 -0.95 -12.54 -14.54
N LEU A 66 -1.08 -13.57 -13.71
CA LEU A 66 -1.82 -13.54 -12.46
C LEU A 66 -0.92 -14.00 -11.28
N PRO A 67 -0.78 -13.18 -10.21
CA PRO A 67 -1.38 -11.86 -10.03
C PRO A 67 -0.74 -10.80 -10.93
N ALA A 68 -1.54 -9.84 -11.40
CA ALA A 68 -1.16 -8.82 -12.38
C ALA A 68 -0.32 -7.68 -11.78
N VAL A 69 0.70 -8.01 -10.99
CA VAL A 69 1.52 -7.05 -10.23
C VAL A 69 2.58 -6.42 -11.14
N ASP A 70 2.53 -5.10 -11.29
CA ASP A 70 3.59 -4.33 -11.95
C ASP A 70 4.76 -4.12 -10.99
N VAL A 71 5.86 -4.82 -11.23
CA VAL A 71 7.08 -4.76 -10.39
C VAL A 71 7.79 -3.40 -10.42
N GLY A 72 7.59 -2.59 -11.46
CA GLY A 72 8.21 -1.27 -11.59
C GLY A 72 7.47 -0.19 -10.82
N LYS A 73 6.14 -0.31 -10.73
CA LYS A 73 5.27 0.64 -9.98
C LYS A 73 5.01 0.23 -8.53
N SER A 74 5.22 -1.05 -8.20
CA SER A 74 5.02 -1.59 -6.86
C SER A 74 6.28 -1.42 -6.01
N VAL A 75 6.12 -1.05 -4.74
CA VAL A 75 7.24 -0.85 -3.81
C VAL A 75 6.80 -1.13 -2.38
N SER A 76 7.74 -1.60 -1.56
CA SER A 76 7.62 -1.63 -0.10
C SER A 76 8.74 -0.78 0.50
N ARG A 77 8.40 0.23 1.30
CA ARG A 77 9.38 1.08 2.00
C ARG A 77 10.06 0.36 3.15
N VAL A 78 9.39 -0.60 3.77
CA VAL A 78 9.98 -1.46 4.81
C VAL A 78 10.99 -2.43 4.19
N GLY A 79 10.70 -2.93 2.99
CA GLY A 79 11.60 -3.76 2.19
C GLY A 79 12.01 -5.06 2.90
N GLY A 80 13.28 -5.44 2.76
CA GLY A 80 13.81 -6.70 3.27
C GLY A 80 13.77 -6.87 4.79
N LYS A 81 13.53 -5.81 5.56
CA LYS A 81 13.36 -5.90 7.03
C LYS A 81 12.15 -6.73 7.42
N ALA A 82 11.15 -6.82 6.54
CA ALA A 82 9.95 -7.64 6.74
C ALA A 82 10.08 -9.07 6.18
N GLN A 83 11.25 -9.44 5.64
CA GLN A 83 11.51 -10.77 5.08
C GLN A 83 12.25 -11.64 6.09
N LEU A 84 11.87 -12.91 6.19
CA LEU A 84 12.63 -13.90 6.93
C LEU A 84 13.95 -14.19 6.22
N ALA A 85 15.02 -14.41 6.99
CA ALA A 85 16.25 -14.97 6.45
C ALA A 85 15.96 -16.36 5.87
N ALA A 86 16.52 -16.63 4.69
CA ALA A 86 16.38 -17.90 3.98
C ALA A 86 17.14 -19.03 4.69
#